data_AF-A0A9X3KX02-F1
#
_entry.id   AF-A0A9X3KX02-F1
#
_cell.length_a   1.000
_cell.length_b   1.000
_cell.length_c   1.000
_cell.angle_alpha   90.00
_cell.angle_beta   90.00
_cell.angle_gamma   90.00
#
_symmetry.space_group_name_H-M   'P 1'
#
loop_
_entity.id
_entity.type
_entity.pdbx_description
1 polymer ?
#
loop_
_entity_poly.entity_id
_entity_poly.type
_entity_poly.pdbx_seq_one_letter_code
_entity_poly.pdbx_strand_id
1 'polypeptide(L)'
;MDASTLVPTDLYEEALAEPFLFRTGAQSFYATIKVKGAPFVRFDPGCMHGTTARAKALMQQLLNRTLAPTHVHQWTPGAVLVIDNWKMLHRRADATAYINRTLYRVSVMGGAT
;
A
#
# COMPACT_ATOMS: atom_id res chain seq x y z
N MET A 1 6.17 -5.56 4.01
CA MET A 1 5.41 -5.60 5.28
C MET A 1 4.10 -6.31 4.99
N ASP A 2 3.66 -7.18 5.90
CA ASP A 2 2.34 -7.80 5.81
C ASP A 2 1.26 -6.70 5.87
N ALA A 3 0.39 -6.67 4.88
CA ALA A 3 -0.63 -5.64 4.74
C ALA A 3 -1.73 -5.76 5.82
N SER A 4 -1.91 -6.95 6.40
CA SER A 4 -2.86 -7.17 7.51
C SER A 4 -2.47 -6.40 8.78
N THR A 5 -1.19 -6.09 8.96
CA THR A 5 -0.67 -5.36 10.14
C THR A 5 -0.75 -3.83 9.99
N LEU A 6 -1.12 -3.33 8.80
CA LEU A 6 -1.18 -1.90 8.51
C LEU A 6 -2.16 -1.15 9.41
N VAL A 7 -3.35 -1.73 9.61
CA VAL A 7 -4.42 -1.09 10.39
C VAL A 7 -4.41 -1.71 11.78
N PRO A 8 -4.28 -0.91 12.86
CA PRO A 8 -4.53 -1.36 14.24
C PRO A 8 -5.99 -1.78 14.45
N THR A 9 -6.25 -2.70 15.37
CA THR A 9 -7.61 -3.18 15.65
C THR A 9 -8.56 -2.07 16.10
N ASP A 10 -8.06 -1.08 16.84
CA ASP A 10 -8.81 0.10 17.30
C ASP A 10 -9.21 1.05 16.17
N LEU A 11 -8.63 0.91 14.98
CA LEU A 11 -8.96 1.71 13.79
C LEU A 11 -9.72 0.89 12.72
N TYR A 12 -10.18 -0.32 13.04
CA TYR A 12 -10.85 -1.19 12.06
C TYR A 12 -12.18 -0.64 11.59
N GLU A 13 -12.98 -0.08 12.48
CA GLU A 13 -14.29 0.47 12.14
C GLU A 13 -14.15 1.63 11.14
N GLU A 14 -13.26 2.58 11.42
CA GLU A 14 -12.98 3.68 10.50
C GLU A 14 -12.39 3.17 9.18
N ALA A 15 -11.48 2.19 9.22
CA ALA A 15 -10.89 1.64 8.01
C ALA A 15 -11.89 0.87 7.13
N LEU A 16 -12.97 0.34 7.72
CA LEU A 16 -14.07 -0.34 7.04
C LEU A 16 -15.16 0.62 6.54
N ALA A 17 -15.34 1.77 7.20
CA ALA A 17 -16.45 2.67 6.95
C ALA A 17 -16.07 3.95 6.17
N GLU A 18 -14.85 4.46 6.35
CA GLU A 18 -14.47 5.77 5.83
C GLU A 18 -14.07 5.73 4.34
N PRO A 19 -14.67 6.59 3.50
CA PRO A 19 -14.32 6.65 2.09
C PRO A 19 -13.00 7.39 1.85
N PHE A 20 -12.23 6.81 0.93
CA PHE A 20 -11.02 7.38 0.37
C PHE A 20 -11.14 7.49 -1.14
N LEU A 21 -10.70 8.61 -1.68
CA LEU A 21 -10.56 8.81 -3.12
C LEU A 21 -9.17 8.33 -3.55
N PHE A 22 -9.14 7.32 -4.42
CA PHE A 22 -7.93 6.82 -5.06
C PHE A 22 -7.81 7.48 -6.44
N ARG A 23 -6.76 8.28 -6.62
CA ARG A 23 -6.48 8.96 -7.89
C ARG A 23 -5.57 8.10 -8.75
N THR A 24 -6.04 7.70 -9.91
CA THR A 24 -5.19 7.07 -10.93
C THR A 24 -5.16 7.95 -12.18
N GLY A 25 -4.13 7.81 -13.01
CA GLY A 25 -3.99 8.57 -14.25
C GLY A 25 -5.11 8.31 -15.27
N ALA A 26 -5.85 7.20 -15.16
CA ALA A 26 -6.92 6.84 -16.08
C ALA A 26 -8.32 7.09 -15.48
N GLN A 27 -8.57 6.61 -14.26
CA GLN A 27 -9.87 6.73 -13.57
C GLN A 27 -9.70 6.77 -12.05
N SER A 28 -10.34 7.74 -11.40
CA SER A 28 -10.36 7.81 -9.94
C SER A 28 -11.58 7.09 -9.39
N PHE A 29 -11.47 6.48 -8.21
CA PHE A 29 -12.57 5.76 -7.57
C PHE A 29 -12.59 5.95 -6.06
N TYR A 30 -13.76 5.76 -5.45
CA TYR A 30 -13.93 5.76 -4.00
C TYR A 30 -13.88 4.33 -3.47
N ALA A 31 -13.12 4.11 -2.40
CA ALA A 31 -13.07 2.84 -1.69
C ALA A 31 -12.66 3.05 -0.23
N THR A 32 -12.81 2.02 0.57
CA THR A 32 -12.34 1.95 1.96
C THR A 32 -10.96 1.29 2.02
N ILE A 33 -10.22 1.49 3.12
CA ILE A 33 -8.91 0.85 3.34
C ILE A 33 -9.08 -0.66 3.52
N LYS A 34 -10.02 -1.07 4.39
CA LYS A 34 -10.41 -2.47 4.60
C LYS A 34 -11.74 -2.74 3.93
N VAL A 35 -11.91 -3.95 3.42
CA VAL A 35 -13.20 -4.45 2.92
C VAL A 35 -13.66 -5.59 3.82
N LYS A 36 -14.93 -5.58 4.23
CA LYS A 36 -15.50 -6.61 5.09
C LYS A 36 -15.34 -8.00 4.43
N GLY A 37 -14.75 -8.93 5.16
CA GLY A 37 -14.51 -10.30 4.69
C GLY A 37 -13.37 -10.47 3.68
N ALA A 38 -12.72 -9.39 3.25
CA ALA A 38 -11.60 -9.48 2.33
C ALA A 38 -10.27 -9.67 3.06
N PRO A 39 -9.34 -10.50 2.55
CA PRO A 39 -8.04 -10.75 3.18
C PRO A 39 -6.99 -9.69 2.84
N PHE A 40 -7.37 -8.56 2.22
CA PHE A 40 -6.46 -7.54 1.74
C PHE A 40 -6.84 -6.15 2.23
N VAL A 41 -5.89 -5.22 2.13
CA VAL A 41 -6.11 -3.78 2.36
C VAL A 41 -5.70 -2.99 1.12
N ARG A 42 -6.30 -1.81 0.94
CA ARG A 42 -5.88 -0.84 -0.07
C ARG A 42 -5.19 0.32 0.61
N PHE A 43 -3.93 0.54 0.27
CA PHE A 43 -3.18 1.63 0.84
C PHE A 43 -2.07 2.08 -0.09
N ASP A 44 -2.14 3.34 -0.49
CA ASP A 44 -1.05 4.04 -1.17
C ASP A 44 -1.17 5.53 -0.86
N PRO A 45 -0.29 6.09 0.00
CA PRO A 45 -0.34 7.49 0.36
C PRO A 45 0.03 8.43 -0.78
N GLY A 46 0.65 7.93 -1.84
CA GLY A 46 0.95 8.71 -3.04
C GLY A 46 -0.26 8.97 -3.91
N CYS A 47 -1.34 8.19 -3.78
CA CYS A 47 -2.52 8.32 -4.65
C CYS A 47 -3.88 8.32 -3.93
N MET A 48 -3.95 7.95 -2.64
CA MET A 48 -5.20 7.92 -1.88
C MET A 48 -5.37 9.16 -0.99
N HIS A 49 -6.60 9.65 -0.87
CA HIS A 49 -6.93 10.85 -0.09
C HIS A 49 -8.21 10.62 0.74
N GLY A 50 -8.17 10.95 2.03
CA GLY A 50 -9.37 10.88 2.88
C GLY A 50 -10.38 11.96 2.51
N THR A 51 -11.63 11.58 2.29
CA THR A 51 -12.66 12.51 1.78
C THR A 51 -13.50 13.14 2.88
N THR A 52 -13.45 12.60 4.09
CA THR A 52 -14.11 13.14 5.30
C THR A 52 -13.06 13.59 6.32
N ALA A 53 -13.49 14.29 7.38
CA ALA A 53 -12.61 14.61 8.50
C ALA A 53 -12.06 13.35 9.20
N ARG A 54 -12.90 12.32 9.36
CA ARG A 54 -12.50 11.04 9.98
C ARG A 54 -11.51 10.27 9.09
N ALA A 55 -11.75 10.20 7.78
CA ALA A 55 -10.83 9.59 6.82
C ALA A 55 -9.46 10.29 6.82
N LYS A 56 -9.44 11.62 6.89
CA LYS A 56 -8.19 12.41 6.99
C LYS A 56 -7.46 12.12 8.30
N ALA A 57 -8.18 12.07 9.42
CA ALA A 57 -7.60 11.74 10.72
C ALA A 57 -7.04 10.31 10.74
N LEU A 58 -7.77 9.33 10.20
CA LEU A 58 -7.30 7.96 10.03
C LEU A 58 -6.01 7.91 9.19
N MET A 59 -5.97 8.62 8.05
CA MET A 59 -4.77 8.69 7.20
C MET A 59 -3.55 9.21 7.97
N GLN A 60 -3.72 10.29 8.73
CA GLN A 60 -2.63 10.85 9.55
C GLN A 60 -2.17 9.88 10.62
N GLN A 61 -3.11 9.20 11.30
CA GLN A 61 -2.78 8.16 12.27
C GLN A 61 -1.97 7.04 11.64
N LEU A 62 -2.35 6.56 10.45
CA LEU A 62 -1.61 5.51 9.75
C LEU A 62 -0.22 5.98 9.28
N LEU A 63 -0.09 7.23 8.81
CA LEU A 63 1.19 7.78 8.35
C LEU A 63 2.18 8.07 9.49
N ASN A 64 1.67 8.47 10.65
CA ASN A 64 2.50 8.73 11.83
C ASN A 64 3.05 7.44 12.47
N ARG A 65 2.57 6.27 12.05
CA ARG A 65 3.09 5.00 12.54
C ARG A 65 4.44 4.70 11.90
N THR A 66 5.46 4.61 12.74
CA THR A 66 6.74 4.05 12.35
C THR A 66 6.62 2.54 12.21
N LEU A 67 6.48 2.11 10.96
CA LEU A 67 6.37 0.71 10.59
C LEU A 67 7.73 0.21 10.10
N ALA A 68 8.33 -0.72 10.87
CA ALA A 68 9.60 -1.34 10.51
C ALA A 68 9.40 -2.28 9.31
N PRO A 69 10.28 -2.25 8.29
CA PRO A 69 10.18 -3.18 7.18
C PRO A 69 10.40 -4.61 7.69
N THR A 70 9.51 -5.53 7.33
CA THR A 70 9.69 -6.97 7.62
C THR A 70 10.78 -7.60 6.76
N HIS A 71 11.10 -6.99 5.63
CA HIS A 71 12.16 -7.41 4.72
C HIS A 71 12.71 -6.20 3.98
N VAL A 72 14.03 -6.13 3.84
CA VAL A 72 14.74 -5.14 3.03
C VAL A 72 15.52 -5.91 1.96
N HIS A 73 15.10 -5.77 0.71
CA HIS A 73 15.77 -6.41 -0.41
C HIS A 73 16.88 -5.52 -0.96
N GLN A 74 18.11 -6.00 -0.93
CA GLN A 74 19.26 -5.35 -1.57
C GLN A 74 19.41 -5.88 -2.99
N TRP A 75 19.25 -4.98 -3.97
CA TRP A 75 19.27 -5.36 -5.38
C TRP A 75 20.69 -5.67 -5.84
N THR A 76 20.85 -6.80 -6.52
CA THR A 76 22.05 -7.16 -7.29
C THR A 76 21.65 -7.46 -8.74
N PRO A 77 22.56 -7.30 -9.72
CA PRO A 77 22.28 -7.68 -11.09
C PRO A 77 21.81 -9.14 -11.20
N GLY A 78 20.73 -9.38 -11.94
CA GLY A 78 20.11 -10.70 -12.09
C GLY A 78 19.16 -11.11 -10.95
N ALA A 79 19.07 -10.35 -9.86
CA ALA A 79 18.10 -10.62 -8.80
C ALA A 79 16.65 -10.40 -9.29
N VAL A 80 15.77 -11.31 -8.88
CA VAL A 80 14.32 -11.23 -9.12
C VAL A 80 13.61 -11.21 -7.78
N LEU A 81 12.72 -10.24 -7.60
CA LEU A 81 11.84 -10.15 -6.43
C LEU A 81 10.38 -10.26 -6.89
N VAL A 82 9.68 -11.26 -6.36
CA VAL A 82 8.24 -11.44 -6.56
C VAL A 82 7.51 -10.92 -5.33
N ILE A 83 6.50 -10.07 -5.54
CA ILE A 83 5.69 -9.46 -4.47
C ILE A 83 4.24 -9.85 -4.68
N ASP A 84 3.64 -10.54 -3.70
CA ASP A 84 2.18 -10.72 -3.63
C ASP A 84 1.53 -9.38 -3.24
N ASN A 85 1.06 -8.63 -4.23
CA ASN A 85 0.50 -7.29 -4.06
C ASN A 85 -0.85 -7.27 -3.29
N TRP A 86 -1.43 -8.43 -2.97
CA TRP A 86 -2.63 -8.50 -2.13
C TRP A 86 -2.30 -8.59 -0.64
N LYS A 87 -1.13 -9.14 -0.32
CA LYS A 87 -0.71 -9.42 1.06
C LYS A 87 0.42 -8.52 1.54
N MET A 88 1.16 -7.88 0.63
CA MET A 88 2.38 -7.18 0.98
C MET A 88 2.36 -5.72 0.56
N LEU A 89 2.58 -4.83 1.53
CA LEU A 89 2.97 -3.46 1.27
C LEU A 89 4.48 -3.39 1.04
N HIS A 90 4.87 -2.57 0.06
CA HIS A 90 6.25 -2.34 -0.32
C HIS A 90 6.50 -0.84 -0.48
N ARG A 91 7.75 -0.43 -0.24
CA ARG A 91 8.23 0.94 -0.46
C ARG A 91 9.69 0.88 -0.87
N ARG A 92 10.22 2.02 -1.31
CA ARG A 92 11.64 2.20 -1.59
C ARG A 92 12.26 3.09 -0.50
N ALA A 93 13.47 2.76 -0.07
CA ALA A 93 14.31 3.71 0.66
C ALA A 93 14.73 4.88 -0.27
N ASP A 94 15.39 5.89 0.29
CA ASP A 94 16.04 6.89 -0.54
C ASP A 94 17.04 6.22 -1.49
N ALA A 95 16.94 6.55 -2.76
CA ALA A 95 17.75 5.99 -3.83
C ALA A 95 18.51 7.07 -4.61
N THR A 96 18.59 8.30 -4.08
CA THR A 96 19.23 9.45 -4.74
C THR A 96 20.70 9.17 -5.11
N ALA A 97 21.42 8.39 -4.30
CA ALA A 97 22.80 7.98 -4.58
C ALA A 97 22.94 6.91 -5.68
N TYR A 98 21.86 6.25 -6.09
CA TYR A 98 21.87 5.11 -7.00
C TYR A 98 21.41 5.51 -8.41
N ILE A 99 22.11 6.48 -9.01
CA ILE A 99 21.72 7.15 -10.25
C ILE A 99 21.63 6.22 -11.48
N ASN A 100 22.36 5.11 -11.47
CA ASN A 100 22.41 4.14 -12.57
C ASN A 100 21.60 2.86 -12.29
N ARG A 101 20.81 2.83 -11.22
CA ARG A 101 20.01 1.64 -10.89
C ARG A 101 18.79 1.53 -11.81
N THR A 102 18.77 0.50 -12.64
CA THR A 102 17.63 0.15 -13.50
C THR A 102 16.94 -1.11 -12.99
N LEU A 103 15.61 -1.07 -12.87
CA LEU A 103 14.78 -2.24 -12.60
C LEU A 103 13.73 -2.39 -13.69
N TYR A 104 13.52 -3.62 -14.12
CA TYR A 104 12.39 -3.99 -14.96
C TYR A 104 11.25 -4.48 -14.05
N ARG A 105 10.03 -4.03 -14.32
CA ARG A 105 8.85 -4.41 -13.54
C ARG A 105 7.78 -4.96 -14.47
N VAL A 106 7.21 -6.09 -14.07
CA VAL A 106 6.08 -6.72 -14.73
C VAL A 106 4.98 -6.92 -13.69
N SER A 107 3.74 -6.58 -14.06
CA SER A 107 2.56 -6.93 -13.27
C SER A 107 2.01 -8.26 -13.78
N VAL A 108 1.75 -9.18 -12.86
CA VAL A 108 1.13 -10.46 -13.17
C VAL A 108 -0.29 -10.43 -12.62
N MET A 109 -1.27 -10.72 -13.49
CA MET A 109 -2.66 -10.87 -13.09
C MET A 109 -2.95 -12.35 -12.86
N GLY A 110 -3.65 -12.69 -11.78
CA GLY A 110 -4.17 -14.04 -11.59
C GLY A 110 -5.16 -14.35 -12.72
N GLY A 111 -5.07 -15.55 -13.30
CA GLY A 111 -6.05 -16.02 -14.27
C GLY A 111 -7.44 -16.06 -13.62
N ALA A 112 -8.47 -15.66 -14.37
CA ALA A 112 -9.84 -15.99 -14.00
C ALA A 112 -9.97 -17.51 -14.01
N THR A 113 -10.07 -18.12 -12.83
CA THR A 113 -10.53 -19.50 -12.66
C THR A 113 -12.02 -19.49 -12.41
#